data_AF-A0A9X2JGR1-F1
#
_entry.id   AF-A0A9X2JGR1-F1
#
_cell.length_a   1.000
_cell.length_b   1.000
_cell.length_c   1.000
_cell.angle_alpha   90.00
_cell.angle_beta   90.00
_cell.angle_gamma   90.00
#
_symmetry.space_group_name_H-M   'P 1'
#
loop_
_entity.id
_entity.type
_entity.pdbx_description
1 polymer ?
#
loop_
_entity_poly.entity_id
_entity_poly.type
_entity_poly.pdbx_seq_one_letter_code
_entity_poly.pdbx_strand_id
1 'polypeptide(L)'
;MGKSNSSSNLPPAEVNVALVDPPTKAKQDPAGKTSPRQAKQESQAQADPADDEPLDDTRGFVGNMLNNSAGWMISVIVHMIVIIILALSVIRMPESLDSLLSASNSEEISDEVVDVPEVDFNDVNVEIEPEDLDFQPDTDVIEEQVSFSPFSEQMEAAAPVDLADFGLTSAPDAMTANVNAFAGNALEGRGHASRAALVRAKGGNGASEEAVEAALKWLATHQNRDGTWHLDHRGGGDCNGQCGDPGEIENSLKSATALALLPFLGAGQTRYEGKYKAVVGRGLDALVRLGEKPRRGAGVSWTDGGTMYAHGLSSIAICEAYGMTGESQLALPAQAAIDYIVSAQNPNDGGWRYSFQQAGDTSVVGWQIMALKSAHLAHLNVPHSTVEGASRFLDFAQMDGSYGAAYAYTTDAKQTYRASTSAVGLLCRMYLGWKKDHQAIIEGTDRIAKIGPSKNDFYYNYYAAQLIFQYTNGTGPMWREWNTKLRDYLVETQEKEGHLKGSWHVNHGHDTQKGGRLYCTAMACMTLEVYYRHMPIYQTDAVDSEFPE
;
A
#
# COMPACT_ATOMS: atom_id res chain seq x y z
N MET A 1 -73.20 -24.68 17.13
CA MET A 1 -73.79 -23.97 18.30
C MET A 1 -72.64 -23.22 18.97
N GLY A 2 -72.66 -21.92 19.28
CA GLY A 2 -73.60 -20.86 18.90
C GLY A 2 -73.50 -19.64 19.85
N LYS A 3 -73.44 -18.41 19.28
CA LYS A 3 -73.65 -17.09 19.94
C LYS A 3 -72.56 -16.61 20.93
N SER A 4 -72.29 -15.30 21.10
CA SER A 4 -72.65 -14.11 20.30
C SER A 4 -71.94 -12.82 20.79
N ASN A 5 -71.60 -11.94 19.83
CA ASN A 5 -71.66 -10.47 19.81
C ASN A 5 -71.31 -9.62 21.05
N SER A 6 -70.50 -8.58 20.82
CA SER A 6 -71.02 -7.20 20.90
C SER A 6 -70.40 -6.32 19.81
N SER A 7 -71.20 -5.43 19.21
CA SER A 7 -70.80 -4.50 18.17
C SER A 7 -71.11 -3.07 18.58
N SER A 8 -70.39 -2.10 18.03
CA SER A 8 -70.87 -0.72 17.91
C SER A 8 -70.34 -0.09 16.61
N ASN A 9 -71.14 0.76 15.99
CA ASN A 9 -71.07 1.13 14.57
C ASN A 9 -71.09 2.67 14.40
N LEU A 10 -70.20 3.20 13.52
CA LEU A 10 -70.51 4.19 12.46
C LEU A 10 -70.95 5.65 12.84
N PRO A 11 -70.92 6.67 11.92
CA PRO A 11 -70.20 6.85 10.64
C PRO A 11 -69.55 8.29 10.47
N PRO A 12 -69.60 9.08 9.34
CA PRO A 12 -68.36 9.62 8.74
C PRO A 12 -68.35 11.13 8.31
N ALA A 13 -67.23 11.60 7.73
CA ALA A 13 -67.09 12.74 6.78
C ALA A 13 -65.68 12.63 6.15
N GLU A 14 -65.38 12.69 4.85
CA GLU A 14 -65.79 13.58 3.72
C GLU A 14 -65.39 15.07 3.88
N VAL A 15 -64.84 15.82 2.91
CA VAL A 15 -64.10 15.61 1.62
C VAL A 15 -63.47 17.01 1.24
N ASN A 16 -62.51 17.05 0.29
CA ASN A 16 -61.89 18.22 -0.42
C ASN A 16 -60.71 18.96 0.28
N VAL A 17 -59.55 19.27 -0.34
CA VAL A 17 -59.09 19.63 -1.73
C VAL A 17 -58.93 21.14 -1.96
N ALA A 18 -57.67 21.58 -2.15
CA ALA A 18 -57.13 22.69 -2.98
C ALA A 18 -55.75 23.10 -2.40
N LEU A 19 -54.58 23.04 -3.06
CA LEU A 19 -54.11 23.68 -4.32
C LEU A 19 -54.23 25.21 -4.35
N VAL A 20 -53.11 25.91 -4.10
CA VAL A 20 -52.84 27.30 -4.54
C VAL A 20 -51.32 27.49 -4.78
N ASP A 21 -50.89 27.60 -6.04
CA ASP A 21 -49.58 28.18 -6.42
C ASP A 21 -49.71 29.73 -6.61
N PRO A 22 -48.73 30.46 -7.20
CA PRO A 22 -48.07 31.60 -6.56
C PRO A 22 -48.58 32.96 -7.09
N PRO A 23 -47.95 34.10 -6.70
CA PRO A 23 -48.10 35.35 -7.43
C PRO A 23 -46.84 35.78 -8.22
N THR A 24 -47.08 36.51 -9.31
CA THR A 24 -46.13 36.78 -10.40
C THR A 24 -45.64 38.25 -10.46
N LYS A 25 -44.61 38.50 -11.29
CA LYS A 25 -43.87 39.77 -11.53
C LYS A 25 -44.71 41.01 -11.91
N ALA A 26 -44.27 42.19 -11.43
CA ALA A 26 -44.37 43.54 -12.02
C ALA A 26 -43.47 44.53 -11.22
N LYS A 27 -42.94 45.68 -11.72
CA LYS A 27 -42.77 46.21 -13.09
C LYS A 27 -41.56 47.19 -13.18
N GLN A 28 -41.21 47.55 -14.41
CA GLN A 28 -40.13 48.42 -14.93
C GLN A 28 -40.22 49.95 -14.61
N ASP A 29 -39.03 50.56 -14.37
CA ASP A 29 -38.43 51.80 -14.97
C ASP A 29 -39.23 53.14 -15.11
N PRO A 30 -38.58 54.36 -15.22
CA PRO A 30 -37.24 54.59 -15.79
C PRO A 30 -36.31 55.71 -15.24
N ALA A 31 -35.03 55.59 -15.63
CA ALA A 31 -34.07 56.61 -16.11
C ALA A 31 -33.88 58.00 -15.43
N GLY A 32 -32.59 58.37 -15.24
CA GLY A 32 -32.13 59.71 -15.65
C GLY A 32 -30.88 60.32 -14.99
N LYS A 33 -29.76 60.38 -15.76
CA LYS A 33 -28.79 61.51 -15.84
C LYS A 33 -27.97 61.87 -14.55
N THR A 34 -26.74 62.40 -14.56
CA THR A 34 -25.72 62.74 -15.57
C THR A 34 -24.36 62.95 -14.85
N SER A 35 -23.24 62.73 -15.54
CA SER A 35 -21.87 63.16 -15.13
C SER A 35 -21.62 64.64 -15.52
N PRO A 36 -20.41 65.24 -15.46
CA PRO A 36 -19.36 65.33 -14.43
C PRO A 36 -18.99 66.80 -14.06
N ARG A 37 -18.04 66.99 -13.12
CA ARG A 37 -17.14 68.17 -13.01
C ARG A 37 -15.83 67.67 -12.35
N GLN A 38 -14.63 67.65 -12.95
CA GLN A 38 -13.83 68.73 -13.56
C GLN A 38 -13.84 70.01 -12.71
N ALA A 39 -12.71 70.58 -12.29
CA ALA A 39 -11.50 70.87 -13.07
C ALA A 39 -10.29 71.13 -12.12
N LYS A 40 -9.05 70.77 -12.51
CA LYS A 40 -7.95 71.70 -12.92
C LYS A 40 -7.25 72.44 -11.74
N GLN A 41 -5.97 72.86 -11.76
CA GLN A 41 -4.83 72.94 -12.71
C GLN A 41 -3.57 73.15 -11.79
N GLU A 42 -2.28 73.17 -12.15
CA GLU A 42 -1.46 73.06 -13.38
C GLU A 42 -0.05 72.57 -12.87
N SER A 43 0.64 71.63 -13.51
CA SER A 43 1.66 71.83 -14.57
C SER A 43 2.87 72.70 -14.19
N GLN A 44 4.08 72.17 -14.33
CA GLN A 44 4.94 72.49 -15.49
C GLN A 44 6.08 71.46 -15.69
N ALA A 45 6.40 71.20 -16.96
CA ALA A 45 7.60 70.49 -17.43
C ALA A 45 8.74 71.51 -17.64
N GLN A 46 10.01 71.20 -17.96
CA GLN A 46 10.46 70.41 -19.11
C GLN A 46 12.02 70.42 -19.21
N ALA A 47 12.58 69.47 -19.95
CA ALA A 47 13.89 69.47 -20.64
C ALA A 47 15.21 69.21 -19.87
N ASP A 48 15.85 68.10 -20.26
CA ASP A 48 17.28 67.76 -20.27
C ASP A 48 18.08 68.70 -21.23
N PRO A 49 19.45 68.84 -21.15
CA PRO A 49 20.37 67.69 -21.34
C PRO A 49 21.81 67.69 -20.74
N ALA A 50 22.37 66.47 -20.74
CA ALA A 50 23.77 66.07 -21.01
C ALA A 50 24.92 66.26 -19.98
N ASP A 51 25.69 65.16 -19.89
CA ASP A 51 27.12 64.98 -19.55
C ASP A 51 27.71 65.47 -18.20
N ASP A 52 28.01 64.51 -17.30
CA ASP A 52 29.39 64.27 -16.78
C ASP A 52 29.49 62.95 -15.95
N GLU A 53 30.70 62.41 -15.81
CA GLU A 53 31.03 61.08 -15.24
C GLU A 53 31.18 61.04 -13.67
N PRO A 54 31.37 59.86 -13.02
CA PRO A 54 30.81 59.60 -11.68
C PRO A 54 31.71 59.91 -10.48
N LEU A 55 31.09 60.10 -9.31
CA LEU A 55 31.78 60.09 -7.99
C LEU A 55 31.03 59.29 -6.92
N ASP A 56 31.83 58.53 -6.17
CA ASP A 56 31.55 57.68 -5.00
C ASP A 56 30.66 58.32 -3.90
N ASP A 57 29.58 57.62 -3.51
CA ASP A 57 28.94 57.79 -2.20
C ASP A 57 28.66 56.44 -1.50
N THR A 58 29.74 55.83 -1.01
CA THR A 58 29.69 54.68 -0.09
C THR A 58 29.56 55.09 1.39
N ARG A 59 29.16 56.34 1.71
CA ARG A 59 29.17 56.86 3.10
C ARG A 59 27.80 57.09 3.73
N GLY A 60 26.72 57.13 2.97
CA GLY A 60 25.36 57.25 3.52
C GLY A 60 24.83 56.03 4.30
N PHE A 61 25.28 54.81 3.98
CA PHE A 61 24.64 53.57 4.48
C PHE A 61 25.09 53.15 5.89
N VAL A 62 26.39 53.27 6.21
CA VAL A 62 26.97 52.75 7.47
C VAL A 62 26.52 53.55 8.70
N GLY A 63 26.31 54.87 8.55
CA GLY A 63 25.92 55.75 9.65
C GLY A 63 24.55 55.42 10.28
N ASN A 64 23.59 54.96 9.47
CA ASN A 64 22.24 54.64 9.95
C ASN A 64 22.11 53.23 10.55
N MET A 65 23.07 52.32 10.32
CA MET A 65 22.99 50.96 10.84
C MET A 65 23.41 50.85 12.32
N LEU A 66 24.22 51.80 12.82
CA LEU A 66 24.76 51.76 14.18
C LEU A 66 23.76 52.18 15.27
N ASN A 67 22.78 53.04 14.97
CA ASN A 67 21.85 53.58 15.97
C ASN A 67 20.65 52.67 16.32
N ASN A 68 20.42 51.57 15.58
CA ASN A 68 19.36 50.59 15.87
C ASN A 68 19.88 49.20 16.29
N SER A 69 21.19 49.09 16.57
CA SER A 69 21.87 47.79 16.72
C SER A 69 21.83 47.16 18.12
N ALA A 70 21.34 47.88 19.15
CA ALA A 70 21.42 47.40 20.54
C ALA A 70 20.54 46.18 20.86
N GLY A 71 19.32 46.10 20.29
CA GLY A 71 18.34 45.08 20.70
C GLY A 71 18.71 43.64 20.30
N TRP A 72 19.24 43.45 19.09
CA TRP A 72 19.55 42.11 18.58
C TRP A 72 20.80 41.51 19.26
N MET A 73 21.83 42.32 19.52
CA MET A 73 23.01 41.87 20.26
C MET A 73 22.66 41.43 21.69
N ILE A 74 21.78 42.16 22.40
CA ILE A 74 21.30 41.75 23.73
C ILE A 74 20.58 40.40 23.64
N SER A 75 19.72 40.20 22.63
CA SER A 75 19.04 38.91 22.43
C SER A 75 20.02 37.75 22.19
N VAL A 76 21.03 37.93 21.33
CA VAL A 76 22.06 36.91 21.06
C VAL A 76 22.86 36.57 22.31
N ILE A 77 23.24 37.57 23.12
CA ILE A 77 23.95 37.36 24.39
C ILE A 77 23.10 36.57 25.38
N VAL A 78 21.80 36.88 25.51
CA VAL A 78 20.88 36.14 26.39
C VAL A 78 20.74 34.68 25.95
N HIS A 79 20.55 34.41 24.66
CA HIS A 79 20.44 33.03 24.15
C HIS A 79 21.75 32.25 24.31
N MET A 80 22.91 32.88 24.09
CA MET A 80 24.22 32.28 24.38
C MET A 80 24.37 31.87 25.85
N ILE A 81 23.96 32.73 26.79
CA ILE A 81 24.00 32.43 28.22
C ILE A 81 23.08 31.26 28.56
N VAL A 82 21.87 31.21 28.00
CA VAL A 82 20.93 30.09 28.22
C VAL A 82 21.48 28.77 27.70
N ILE A 83 22.09 28.75 26.50
CA ILE A 83 22.73 27.56 25.92
C ILE A 83 23.90 27.07 26.79
N ILE A 84 24.74 27.99 27.30
CA ILE A 84 25.84 27.64 28.20
C ILE A 84 25.33 27.06 29.52
N ILE A 85 24.26 27.62 30.11
CA ILE A 85 23.64 27.09 31.33
C ILE A 85 23.07 25.68 31.09
N LEU A 86 22.39 25.46 29.96
CA LEU A 86 21.89 24.13 29.58
C LEU A 86 23.02 23.13 29.39
N ALA A 87 24.08 23.47 28.64
CA ALA A 87 25.24 22.61 28.45
C ALA A 87 25.92 22.23 29.78
N LEU A 88 26.09 23.19 30.69
CA LEU A 88 26.65 22.95 32.03
C LEU A 88 25.73 22.12 32.94
N SER A 89 24.42 22.10 32.68
CA SER A 89 23.47 21.24 33.40
C SER A 89 23.53 19.78 32.93
N VAL A 90 23.72 19.53 31.63
CA VAL A 90 23.83 18.18 31.03
C VAL A 90 25.11 17.47 31.47
N ILE A 91 26.21 18.22 31.67
CA ILE A 91 27.50 17.68 32.13
C ILE A 91 27.47 17.22 33.61
N ARG A 92 26.37 17.46 34.35
CA ARG A 92 26.30 17.22 35.80
C ARG A 92 25.38 16.08 36.22
N MET A 93 25.47 14.94 35.50
CA MET A 93 24.99 13.65 36.01
C MET A 93 26.17 12.81 36.55
N PRO A 94 26.10 12.29 37.79
CA PRO A 94 27.18 11.49 38.37
C PRO A 94 27.27 10.08 37.75
N GLU A 95 28.49 9.59 37.60
CA GLU A 95 28.80 8.25 37.09
C GLU A 95 28.34 7.15 38.08
N SER A 96 27.67 6.11 37.55
CA SER A 96 27.54 4.82 38.24
C SER A 96 27.24 3.67 37.26
N LEU A 97 28.20 3.32 36.40
CA LEU A 97 28.08 2.17 35.47
C LEU A 97 29.35 1.30 35.36
N ASP A 98 30.05 1.08 36.48
CA ASP A 98 31.10 0.06 36.60
C ASP A 98 30.63 -1.13 37.45
N SER A 99 29.76 -1.99 36.89
CA SER A 99 29.43 -3.31 37.53
C SER A 99 28.79 -4.37 36.63
N LEU A 100 28.56 -4.15 35.33
CA LEU A 100 27.83 -5.12 34.47
C LEU A 100 28.54 -5.58 33.19
N LEU A 101 29.79 -5.15 32.95
CA LEU A 101 30.59 -5.59 31.79
C LEU A 101 31.47 -6.83 32.06
N SER A 102 31.08 -7.69 33.02
CA SER A 102 31.88 -8.86 33.40
C SER A 102 31.05 -10.12 33.70
N ALA A 103 30.07 -10.44 32.85
CA ALA A 103 29.39 -11.74 32.84
C ALA A 103 28.66 -12.06 31.52
N SER A 104 29.38 -12.23 30.40
CA SER A 104 28.85 -12.95 29.22
C SER A 104 29.97 -13.41 28.27
N ASN A 105 30.70 -14.45 28.66
CA ASN A 105 31.44 -15.28 27.71
C ASN A 105 30.66 -16.60 27.54
N SER A 106 30.42 -16.97 26.28
CA SER A 106 30.05 -18.31 25.80
C SER A 106 28.97 -19.08 26.59
N GLU A 107 27.74 -19.06 26.08
CA GLU A 107 26.85 -20.22 26.14
C GLU A 107 26.02 -20.30 24.86
N GLU A 108 25.67 -21.52 24.45
CA GLU A 108 25.02 -21.83 23.18
C GLU A 108 23.54 -21.43 23.23
N ILE A 109 23.03 -20.74 22.20
CA ILE A 109 21.60 -20.43 22.09
C ILE A 109 20.89 -21.68 21.55
N SER A 110 20.30 -22.45 22.46
CA SER A 110 19.25 -23.44 22.15
C SER A 110 17.92 -22.74 21.87
N ASP A 111 17.07 -23.36 21.06
CA ASP A 111 15.72 -22.87 20.76
C ASP A 111 14.87 -22.69 22.03
N GLU A 112 14.50 -21.46 22.36
CA GLU A 112 13.48 -21.16 23.35
C GLU A 112 12.39 -20.26 22.72
N VAL A 113 11.17 -20.78 22.72
CA VAL A 113 9.99 -20.15 22.13
C VAL A 113 9.53 -19.03 23.05
N VAL A 114 9.64 -17.78 22.60
CA VAL A 114 9.14 -16.62 23.35
C VAL A 114 7.66 -16.44 23.08
N ASP A 115 6.85 -16.56 24.13
CA ASP A 115 5.40 -16.30 24.10
C ASP A 115 5.09 -14.89 23.56
N VAL A 116 4.18 -14.82 22.60
CA VAL A 116 3.65 -13.57 22.07
C VAL A 116 2.41 -13.20 22.90
N PRO A 117 2.33 -12.00 23.51
CA PRO A 117 1.13 -11.60 24.24
C PRO A 117 -0.05 -11.42 23.28
N GLU A 118 -1.15 -12.12 23.58
CA GLU A 118 -2.43 -11.92 22.89
C GLU A 118 -2.92 -10.48 23.05
N VAL A 119 -3.54 -9.95 21.99
CA VAL A 119 -4.24 -8.66 21.99
C VAL A 119 -5.72 -8.96 21.82
N ASP A 120 -6.55 -8.46 22.74
CA ASP A 120 -8.00 -8.59 22.73
C ASP A 120 -8.62 -7.65 21.68
N PHE A 121 -9.64 -8.14 20.96
CA PHE A 121 -10.29 -7.46 19.84
C PHE A 121 -11.82 -7.30 20.02
N ASN A 122 -12.39 -7.67 21.17
CA ASN A 122 -13.84 -7.93 21.31
C ASN A 122 -14.79 -6.70 21.35
N ASP A 123 -14.30 -5.46 21.19
CA ASP A 123 -15.06 -4.26 21.56
C ASP A 123 -15.78 -3.51 20.41
N VAL A 124 -16.45 -4.24 19.49
CA VAL A 124 -17.55 -3.69 18.65
C VAL A 124 -18.62 -4.75 18.36
N ASN A 125 -19.67 -4.83 19.18
CA ASN A 125 -20.90 -5.53 18.81
C ASN A 125 -21.94 -4.52 18.26
N VAL A 126 -22.46 -4.78 17.05
CA VAL A 126 -23.59 -4.04 16.46
C VAL A 126 -24.50 -5.04 15.76
N GLU A 127 -25.64 -5.34 16.38
CA GLU A 127 -26.71 -6.15 15.77
C GLU A 127 -27.32 -5.40 14.58
N ILE A 128 -27.42 -6.08 13.44
CA ILE A 128 -28.22 -5.65 12.28
C ILE A 128 -29.01 -6.89 11.84
N GLU A 129 -30.35 -6.80 11.87
CA GLU A 129 -31.22 -7.86 11.35
C GLU A 129 -31.19 -7.88 9.81
N PRO A 130 -31.25 -9.06 9.17
CA PRO A 130 -31.24 -9.19 7.72
C PRO A 130 -32.63 -8.94 7.10
N GLU A 131 -32.68 -8.21 5.97
CA GLU A 131 -33.81 -8.23 5.05
C GLU A 131 -33.52 -9.19 3.89
N ASP A 132 -34.45 -10.12 3.63
CA ASP A 132 -34.35 -11.11 2.56
C ASP A 132 -34.52 -10.48 1.17
N LEU A 133 -33.58 -10.74 0.26
CA LEU A 133 -33.74 -10.50 -1.18
C LEU A 133 -33.45 -11.78 -1.97
N ASP A 134 -34.54 -12.46 -2.36
CA ASP A 134 -34.54 -13.67 -3.17
C ASP A 134 -34.25 -13.32 -4.64
N PHE A 135 -33.24 -13.96 -5.23
CA PHE A 135 -32.84 -13.76 -6.63
C PHE A 135 -32.53 -15.09 -7.30
N GLN A 136 -33.36 -15.48 -8.27
CA GLN A 136 -33.17 -16.72 -9.04
C GLN A 136 -32.25 -16.49 -10.24
N PRO A 137 -31.34 -17.44 -10.56
CA PRO A 137 -30.45 -17.33 -11.71
C PRO A 137 -31.06 -17.99 -12.95
N ASP A 138 -31.04 -17.28 -14.09
CA ASP A 138 -31.11 -17.92 -15.40
C ASP A 138 -29.68 -18.13 -15.94
N THR A 139 -29.39 -19.38 -16.29
CA THR A 139 -28.10 -19.82 -16.83
C THR A 139 -28.12 -19.83 -18.36
N ASP A 140 -27.04 -19.38 -18.99
CA ASP A 140 -26.46 -20.05 -20.15
C ASP A 140 -25.03 -19.51 -20.39
N VAL A 141 -24.02 -20.38 -20.26
CA VAL A 141 -22.62 -20.07 -20.60
C VAL A 141 -22.09 -21.16 -21.52
N ILE A 142 -21.74 -20.76 -22.74
CA ILE A 142 -21.12 -21.63 -23.74
C ILE A 142 -19.62 -21.69 -23.44
N GLU A 143 -19.07 -22.89 -23.24
CA GLU A 143 -17.62 -23.08 -23.10
C GLU A 143 -16.91 -22.94 -24.46
N GLU A 144 -16.05 -21.93 -24.58
CA GLU A 144 -15.05 -21.84 -25.66
C GLU A 144 -13.69 -22.35 -25.14
N GLN A 145 -13.36 -23.58 -25.50
CA GLN A 145 -12.15 -24.29 -25.06
C GLN A 145 -10.89 -23.77 -25.79
N VAL A 146 -10.20 -22.80 -25.21
CA VAL A 146 -8.86 -22.39 -25.67
C VAL A 146 -7.79 -23.24 -24.98
N SER A 147 -7.14 -24.13 -25.74
CA SER A 147 -6.05 -24.98 -25.25
C SER A 147 -4.74 -24.18 -25.11
N PHE A 148 -4.14 -24.21 -23.92
CA PHE A 148 -2.81 -23.64 -23.64
C PHE A 148 -1.85 -24.74 -23.17
N SER A 149 -0.60 -24.69 -23.64
CA SER A 149 0.47 -25.62 -23.23
C SER A 149 0.87 -25.45 -21.75
N PRO A 150 1.27 -26.52 -21.04
CA PRO A 150 1.87 -26.47 -19.71
C PRO A 150 3.04 -25.48 -19.59
N PHE A 151 3.22 -24.87 -18.42
CA PHE A 151 4.30 -23.91 -18.18
C PHE A 151 5.71 -24.51 -18.37
N SER A 152 5.89 -25.81 -18.11
CA SER A 152 7.14 -26.54 -18.37
C SER A 152 7.55 -26.45 -19.85
N GLU A 153 6.61 -26.66 -20.78
CA GLU A 153 6.84 -26.50 -22.22
C GLU A 153 7.15 -25.04 -22.59
N GLN A 154 6.47 -24.08 -21.98
CA GLN A 154 6.71 -22.64 -22.20
C GLN A 154 8.12 -22.23 -21.71
N MET A 155 8.55 -22.76 -20.57
CA MET A 155 9.89 -22.55 -20.04
C MET A 155 10.92 -23.16 -21.00
N GLU A 156 10.76 -24.41 -21.45
CA GLU A 156 11.65 -25.04 -22.43
C GLU A 156 11.72 -24.28 -23.76
N ALA A 157 10.60 -23.71 -24.23
CA ALA A 157 10.53 -22.92 -25.46
C ALA A 157 11.11 -21.50 -25.33
N ALA A 158 11.19 -20.93 -24.11
CA ALA A 158 11.76 -19.60 -23.89
C ALA A 158 13.28 -19.61 -24.14
N ALA A 159 13.70 -19.08 -25.29
CA ALA A 159 15.10 -18.85 -25.63
C ALA A 159 15.78 -17.89 -24.63
N PRO A 160 17.13 -17.92 -24.49
CA PRO A 160 17.86 -16.91 -23.72
C PRO A 160 17.79 -15.56 -24.44
N VAL A 161 16.79 -14.76 -24.09
CA VAL A 161 16.70 -13.35 -24.48
C VAL A 161 17.69 -12.56 -23.62
N ASP A 162 18.52 -11.74 -24.25
CA ASP A 162 19.36 -10.78 -23.52
C ASP A 162 18.45 -9.70 -22.92
N LEU A 163 18.47 -9.56 -21.60
CA LEU A 163 17.58 -8.62 -20.88
C LEU A 163 17.88 -7.16 -21.23
N ALA A 164 19.00 -6.85 -21.88
CA ALA A 164 19.29 -5.53 -22.44
C ALA A 164 18.40 -5.15 -23.64
N ASP A 165 17.84 -6.14 -24.36
CA ASP A 165 17.12 -5.91 -25.63
C ASP A 165 15.64 -5.46 -25.42
N PHE A 166 15.12 -5.60 -24.20
CA PHE A 166 13.81 -5.05 -23.82
C PHE A 166 13.79 -3.51 -23.71
N GLY A 167 14.96 -2.84 -23.75
CA GLY A 167 15.08 -1.39 -23.62
C GLY A 167 15.17 -0.59 -24.92
N LEU A 168 15.28 -1.22 -26.10
CA LEU A 168 15.51 -0.49 -27.37
C LEU A 168 14.81 -1.10 -28.60
N THR A 169 13.65 -0.54 -28.98
CA THR A 169 13.32 -0.35 -30.41
C THR A 169 12.68 1.02 -30.64
N SER A 170 13.40 1.93 -31.32
CA SER A 170 12.96 3.30 -31.57
C SER A 170 11.93 3.41 -32.70
N ALA A 171 10.93 4.28 -32.53
CA ALA A 171 9.94 4.60 -33.55
C ALA A 171 10.51 5.47 -34.70
N PRO A 172 9.89 5.47 -35.90
CA PRO A 172 10.15 6.47 -36.94
C PRO A 172 9.42 7.80 -36.69
N ASP A 173 9.95 8.89 -37.26
CA ASP A 173 9.51 10.27 -37.05
C ASP A 173 8.04 10.58 -37.40
N ALA A 174 7.36 11.34 -36.53
CA ALA A 174 7.04 12.76 -36.79
C ALA A 174 5.78 13.26 -36.03
N MET A 175 6.01 13.98 -34.93
CA MET A 175 5.24 15.19 -34.56
C MET A 175 3.69 15.08 -34.54
N THR A 176 3.13 14.11 -33.81
CA THR A 176 1.75 14.22 -33.25
C THR A 176 1.46 13.29 -32.06
N ALA A 177 2.32 12.31 -31.76
CA ALA A 177 2.15 11.39 -30.65
C ALA A 177 2.85 11.89 -29.37
N ASN A 178 2.14 12.68 -28.55
CA ASN A 178 2.68 13.19 -27.27
C ASN A 178 1.79 12.79 -26.06
N VAL A 179 1.28 11.55 -26.09
CA VAL A 179 0.44 10.96 -25.01
C VAL A 179 0.80 9.48 -24.74
N ASN A 180 1.28 8.71 -25.73
CA ASN A 180 1.43 7.24 -25.63
C ASN A 180 2.88 6.73 -25.80
N ALA A 181 3.88 7.40 -25.21
CA ALA A 181 5.30 7.07 -25.41
C ALA A 181 6.13 6.93 -24.10
N PHE A 182 5.49 6.65 -22.98
CA PHE A 182 6.14 6.23 -21.73
C PHE A 182 5.75 4.77 -21.45
N ALA A 183 6.44 3.84 -22.11
CA ALA A 183 6.24 2.40 -21.97
C ALA A 183 7.51 1.77 -21.38
N GLY A 184 7.43 1.45 -20.09
CA GLY A 184 8.48 0.87 -19.26
C GLY A 184 7.91 0.59 -17.87
N ASN A 185 6.72 0.00 -17.83
CA ASN A 185 5.91 -0.14 -16.64
C ASN A 185 6.46 -1.25 -15.73
N ALA A 186 6.60 -0.97 -14.43
CA ALA A 186 7.11 -1.93 -13.43
C ALA A 186 6.24 -3.19 -13.20
N LEU A 187 5.15 -3.33 -13.97
CA LEU A 187 4.21 -4.46 -14.01
C LEU A 187 4.40 -5.35 -15.27
N GLU A 188 5.24 -4.96 -16.24
CA GLU A 188 5.46 -5.68 -17.52
C GLU A 188 6.07 -7.08 -17.36
N GLY A 189 6.76 -7.33 -16.24
CA GLY A 189 7.28 -8.66 -15.90
C GLY A 189 6.20 -9.74 -15.80
N ARG A 190 4.93 -9.34 -15.59
CA ARG A 190 3.78 -10.23 -15.39
C ARG A 190 3.22 -10.83 -16.70
N GLY A 191 3.65 -10.36 -17.87
CA GLY A 191 3.24 -10.92 -19.16
C GLY A 191 3.76 -12.36 -19.37
N HIS A 192 3.01 -13.19 -20.11
CA HIS A 192 3.33 -14.62 -20.25
C HIS A 192 4.78 -14.92 -20.73
N ALA A 193 5.27 -14.18 -21.72
CA ALA A 193 6.61 -14.40 -22.28
C ALA A 193 7.73 -13.84 -21.38
N SER A 194 7.53 -12.64 -20.79
CA SER A 194 8.48 -12.03 -19.85
C SER A 194 8.59 -12.83 -18.55
N ARG A 195 7.46 -13.33 -18.01
CA ARG A 195 7.40 -14.18 -16.82
C ARG A 195 8.31 -15.41 -16.92
N ALA A 196 8.19 -16.21 -17.98
CA ALA A 196 8.99 -17.43 -18.13
C ALA A 196 10.51 -17.16 -18.18
N ALA A 197 10.92 -16.07 -18.85
CA ALA A 197 12.30 -15.62 -18.89
C ALA A 197 12.78 -15.13 -17.51
N LEU A 198 11.98 -14.32 -16.81
CA LEU A 198 12.29 -13.78 -15.48
C LEU A 198 12.39 -14.87 -14.41
N VAL A 199 11.46 -15.84 -14.38
CA VAL A 199 11.53 -17.02 -13.51
C VAL A 199 12.88 -17.70 -13.64
N ARG A 200 13.27 -18.07 -14.87
CA ARG A 200 14.56 -18.73 -15.13
C ARG A 200 15.75 -17.85 -14.73
N ALA A 201 15.75 -16.58 -15.13
CA ALA A 201 16.87 -15.66 -14.93
C ALA A 201 17.09 -15.29 -13.45
N LYS A 202 16.01 -15.22 -12.66
CA LYS A 202 16.01 -14.79 -11.26
C LYS A 202 15.92 -15.95 -10.25
N GLY A 203 15.93 -17.20 -10.70
CA GLY A 203 16.07 -18.37 -9.83
C GLY A 203 14.77 -19.01 -9.34
N GLY A 204 13.65 -18.76 -9.99
CA GLY A 204 12.51 -19.68 -9.96
C GLY A 204 12.76 -20.92 -10.82
N ASN A 205 11.88 -21.92 -10.76
CA ASN A 205 11.96 -23.12 -11.58
C ASN A 205 10.55 -23.65 -11.93
N GLY A 206 10.48 -24.74 -12.71
CA GLY A 206 9.20 -25.34 -13.10
C GLY A 206 8.33 -25.74 -11.90
N ALA A 207 8.93 -26.33 -10.85
CA ALA A 207 8.21 -26.78 -9.66
C ALA A 207 7.63 -25.61 -8.83
N SER A 208 8.31 -24.46 -8.77
CA SER A 208 7.75 -23.26 -8.12
C SER A 208 6.59 -22.66 -8.91
N GLU A 209 6.65 -22.72 -10.24
CA GLU A 209 5.58 -22.19 -11.09
C GLU A 209 4.37 -23.14 -11.18
N GLU A 210 4.59 -24.46 -11.12
CA GLU A 210 3.54 -25.45 -10.87
C GLU A 210 2.88 -25.24 -9.50
N ALA A 211 3.66 -24.90 -8.46
CA ALA A 211 3.13 -24.55 -7.15
C ALA A 211 2.28 -23.27 -7.20
N VAL A 212 2.71 -22.23 -7.94
CA VAL A 212 1.89 -21.03 -8.20
C VAL A 212 0.60 -21.40 -8.94
N GLU A 213 0.64 -22.17 -10.04
CA GLU A 213 -0.59 -22.55 -10.74
C GLU A 213 -1.56 -23.35 -9.84
N ALA A 214 -1.05 -24.27 -9.02
CA ALA A 214 -1.85 -25.04 -8.07
C ALA A 214 -2.50 -24.14 -7.00
N ALA A 215 -1.78 -23.12 -6.53
CA ALA A 215 -2.29 -22.13 -5.57
C ALA A 215 -3.40 -21.26 -6.17
N LEU A 216 -3.21 -20.75 -7.38
CA LEU A 216 -4.24 -20.00 -8.11
C LEU A 216 -5.48 -20.85 -8.36
N LYS A 217 -5.29 -22.14 -8.67
CA LYS A 217 -6.41 -23.09 -8.82
C LYS A 217 -7.16 -23.26 -7.50
N TRP A 218 -6.45 -23.45 -6.38
CA TRP A 218 -7.05 -23.59 -5.05
C TRP A 218 -7.83 -22.32 -4.66
N LEU A 219 -7.26 -21.13 -4.86
CA LEU A 219 -7.94 -19.86 -4.60
C LEU A 219 -9.20 -19.73 -5.47
N ALA A 220 -9.15 -20.12 -6.75
CA ALA A 220 -10.30 -20.07 -7.66
C ALA A 220 -11.45 -21.00 -7.22
N THR A 221 -11.16 -22.20 -6.70
CA THR A 221 -12.21 -23.12 -6.19
C THR A 221 -12.83 -22.69 -4.87
N HIS A 222 -12.23 -21.72 -4.17
CA HIS A 222 -12.73 -21.16 -2.91
C HIS A 222 -13.44 -19.81 -3.07
N GLN A 223 -13.63 -19.31 -4.29
CA GLN A 223 -14.38 -18.08 -4.54
C GLN A 223 -15.88 -18.29 -4.34
N ASN A 224 -16.54 -17.38 -3.61
CA ASN A 224 -17.99 -17.32 -3.50
C ASN A 224 -18.67 -17.00 -4.85
N ARG A 225 -19.95 -17.39 -4.97
CA ARG A 225 -20.77 -17.10 -6.16
C ARG A 225 -20.91 -15.61 -6.47
N ASP A 226 -20.89 -14.76 -5.45
CA ASP A 226 -20.96 -13.30 -5.60
C ASP A 226 -19.60 -12.63 -5.94
N GLY A 227 -18.53 -13.43 -6.01
CA GLY A 227 -17.17 -13.00 -6.31
C GLY A 227 -16.24 -12.83 -5.11
N THR A 228 -16.74 -12.90 -3.89
CA THR A 228 -15.94 -12.67 -2.67
C THR A 228 -15.15 -13.89 -2.21
N TRP A 229 -14.26 -13.70 -1.22
CA TRP A 229 -13.65 -14.75 -0.41
C TRP A 229 -13.83 -14.42 1.09
N HIS A 230 -13.64 -15.41 1.95
CA HIS A 230 -13.54 -15.27 3.41
C HIS A 230 -12.25 -15.92 3.92
N LEU A 231 -11.72 -15.46 5.05
CA LEU A 231 -10.61 -16.16 5.74
C LEU A 231 -11.09 -17.51 6.30
N ASP A 232 -12.34 -17.59 6.76
CA ASP A 232 -13.07 -18.87 6.86
C ASP A 232 -13.51 -19.35 5.46
N HIS A 233 -12.55 -19.90 4.73
CA HIS A 233 -12.71 -20.43 3.38
C HIS A 233 -13.62 -21.67 3.29
N ARG A 234 -14.08 -22.26 4.41
CA ARG A 234 -14.83 -23.53 4.43
C ARG A 234 -16.19 -23.44 3.73
N GLY A 235 -16.83 -22.28 3.80
CA GLY A 235 -18.06 -21.96 3.07
C GLY A 235 -17.82 -21.48 1.63
N GLY A 236 -16.56 -21.27 1.24
CA GLY A 236 -16.18 -20.67 -0.04
C GLY A 236 -16.26 -21.64 -1.22
N GLY A 237 -16.95 -21.20 -2.28
CA GLY A 237 -17.00 -21.91 -3.57
C GLY A 237 -17.40 -23.39 -3.46
N ASP A 238 -16.55 -24.26 -3.97
CA ASP A 238 -16.75 -25.71 -3.98
C ASP A 238 -16.17 -26.41 -2.72
N CYS A 239 -15.74 -25.66 -1.70
CA CYS A 239 -15.12 -26.24 -0.49
C CYS A 239 -16.08 -27.13 0.31
N ASN A 240 -17.31 -26.67 0.56
CA ASN A 240 -18.32 -27.45 1.30
C ASN A 240 -17.78 -28.04 2.63
N GLY A 241 -16.90 -27.32 3.33
CA GLY A 241 -16.25 -27.77 4.56
C GLY A 241 -15.18 -28.85 4.43
N GLN A 242 -14.67 -29.13 3.22
CA GLN A 242 -13.65 -30.17 2.98
C GLN A 242 -12.22 -29.74 3.37
N CYS A 243 -11.97 -28.45 3.56
CA CYS A 243 -10.68 -27.94 4.03
C CYS A 243 -10.68 -27.64 5.54
N GLY A 244 -9.53 -27.88 6.18
CA GLY A 244 -9.26 -27.48 7.56
C GLY A 244 -8.57 -26.13 7.65
N ASP A 245 -8.36 -25.66 8.88
CA ASP A 245 -7.61 -24.45 9.23
C ASP A 245 -8.22 -23.14 8.67
N PRO A 246 -9.49 -22.83 9.03
CA PRO A 246 -10.12 -21.55 8.70
C PRO A 246 -9.43 -20.39 9.43
N GLY A 247 -9.55 -19.18 8.91
CA GLY A 247 -9.18 -17.97 9.65
C GLY A 247 -10.24 -17.58 10.68
N GLU A 248 -9.80 -17.06 11.82
CA GLU A 248 -10.64 -16.67 12.95
C GLU A 248 -11.21 -15.24 12.83
N ILE A 249 -10.73 -14.40 11.90
CA ILE A 249 -11.24 -13.03 11.74
C ILE A 249 -12.65 -13.04 11.12
N GLU A 250 -13.64 -12.76 11.98
CA GLU A 250 -15.00 -12.40 11.59
C GLU A 250 -15.03 -11.14 10.71
N ASN A 251 -16.02 -11.04 9.81
CA ASN A 251 -16.17 -9.92 8.88
C ASN A 251 -14.89 -9.62 8.06
N SER A 252 -14.34 -10.64 7.40
CA SER A 252 -13.10 -10.58 6.60
C SER A 252 -13.31 -10.52 5.07
N LEU A 253 -14.50 -10.15 4.61
CA LEU A 253 -14.85 -10.13 3.17
C LEU A 253 -13.93 -9.26 2.32
N LYS A 254 -13.51 -8.09 2.83
CA LYS A 254 -12.71 -7.12 2.08
C LYS A 254 -11.25 -7.56 2.06
N SER A 255 -10.72 -7.90 3.24
CA SER A 255 -9.37 -8.43 3.42
C SER A 255 -9.13 -9.72 2.64
N ALA A 256 -10.01 -10.71 2.75
CA ALA A 256 -9.87 -11.99 2.05
C ALA A 256 -10.02 -11.87 0.53
N THR A 257 -10.98 -11.08 0.04
CA THR A 257 -11.17 -10.87 -1.41
C THR A 257 -9.96 -10.19 -2.03
N ALA A 258 -9.42 -9.14 -1.40
CA ALA A 258 -8.20 -8.49 -1.85
C ALA A 258 -6.99 -9.46 -1.81
N LEU A 259 -6.82 -10.18 -0.70
CA LEU A 259 -5.70 -11.10 -0.51
C LEU A 259 -5.74 -12.29 -1.50
N ALA A 260 -6.92 -12.77 -1.87
CA ALA A 260 -7.09 -13.80 -2.89
C ALA A 260 -6.87 -13.27 -4.33
N LEU A 261 -7.24 -12.01 -4.61
CA LEU A 261 -7.01 -11.36 -5.91
C LEU A 261 -5.52 -11.10 -6.19
N LEU A 262 -4.74 -10.73 -5.18
CA LEU A 262 -3.35 -10.31 -5.36
C LEU A 262 -2.49 -11.38 -6.06
N PRO A 263 -2.51 -12.68 -5.71
CA PRO A 263 -1.84 -13.73 -6.48
C PRO A 263 -2.22 -13.77 -7.97
N PHE A 264 -3.51 -13.70 -8.30
CA PHE A 264 -3.95 -13.70 -9.70
C PHE A 264 -3.33 -12.52 -10.48
N LEU A 265 -3.38 -11.32 -9.90
CA LEU A 265 -2.81 -10.12 -10.50
C LEU A 265 -1.27 -10.20 -10.63
N GLY A 266 -0.58 -10.78 -9.64
CA GLY A 266 0.87 -10.99 -9.70
C GLY A 266 1.29 -11.99 -10.78
N ALA A 267 0.48 -13.04 -10.94
CA ALA A 267 0.59 -14.05 -11.99
C ALA A 267 0.16 -13.58 -13.40
N GLY A 268 -0.15 -12.29 -13.59
CA GLY A 268 -0.56 -11.72 -14.88
C GLY A 268 -2.01 -12.04 -15.29
N GLN A 269 -2.81 -12.62 -14.40
CA GLN A 269 -4.22 -12.91 -14.67
C GLN A 269 -5.05 -11.65 -14.41
N THR A 270 -5.76 -11.18 -15.43
CA THR A 270 -6.66 -10.01 -15.34
C THR A 270 -8.09 -10.43 -15.68
N ARG A 271 -9.06 -9.51 -15.65
CA ARG A 271 -10.41 -9.80 -16.16
C ARG A 271 -10.45 -9.99 -17.69
N TYR A 272 -9.39 -9.61 -18.41
CA TYR A 272 -9.28 -9.66 -19.87
C TYR A 272 -8.31 -10.74 -20.36
N GLU A 273 -7.30 -11.10 -19.57
CA GLU A 273 -6.21 -12.01 -19.96
C GLU A 273 -6.02 -13.18 -18.99
N GLY A 274 -5.54 -14.31 -19.52
CA GLY A 274 -5.26 -15.52 -18.76
C GLY A 274 -6.43 -16.51 -18.64
N LYS A 275 -6.24 -17.50 -17.76
CA LYS A 275 -7.15 -18.62 -17.47
C LYS A 275 -8.25 -18.23 -16.48
N TYR A 276 -7.94 -17.33 -15.54
CA TYR A 276 -8.80 -17.00 -14.41
C TYR A 276 -9.66 -15.72 -14.62
N LYS A 277 -9.88 -15.29 -15.87
CA LYS A 277 -10.59 -14.05 -16.24
C LYS A 277 -11.91 -13.83 -15.51
N ALA A 278 -12.78 -14.86 -15.46
CA ALA A 278 -14.07 -14.78 -14.79
C ALA A 278 -13.94 -14.70 -13.25
N VAL A 279 -12.92 -15.35 -12.67
CA VAL A 279 -12.64 -15.32 -11.23
C VAL A 279 -12.15 -13.93 -10.82
N VAL A 280 -11.16 -13.41 -11.55
CA VAL A 280 -10.60 -12.06 -11.34
C VAL A 280 -11.65 -10.98 -11.56
N GLY A 281 -12.43 -11.07 -12.66
CA GLY A 281 -13.51 -10.13 -12.95
C GLY A 281 -14.54 -10.05 -11.82
N ARG A 282 -15.12 -11.19 -11.42
CA ARG A 282 -16.07 -11.22 -10.28
C ARG A 282 -15.45 -10.72 -8.98
N GLY A 283 -14.18 -11.03 -8.73
CA GLY A 283 -13.47 -10.59 -7.53
C GLY A 283 -13.28 -9.07 -7.49
N LEU A 284 -12.89 -8.47 -8.62
CA LEU A 284 -12.77 -7.01 -8.74
C LEU A 284 -14.13 -6.31 -8.62
N ASP A 285 -15.16 -6.84 -9.28
CA ASP A 285 -16.53 -6.30 -9.18
C ASP A 285 -17.08 -6.41 -7.74
N ALA A 286 -16.75 -7.50 -7.04
CA ALA A 286 -17.08 -7.68 -5.63
C ALA A 286 -16.30 -6.74 -4.72
N LEU A 287 -15.00 -6.54 -4.97
CA LEU A 287 -14.19 -5.63 -4.18
C LEU A 287 -14.67 -4.18 -4.36
N VAL A 288 -14.99 -3.74 -5.58
CA VAL A 288 -15.60 -2.42 -5.83
C VAL A 288 -16.95 -2.29 -5.10
N ARG A 289 -17.80 -3.32 -5.13
CA ARG A 289 -19.09 -3.36 -4.39
C ARG A 289 -18.91 -3.28 -2.87
N LEU A 290 -17.83 -3.85 -2.33
CA LEU A 290 -17.49 -3.83 -0.90
C LEU A 290 -16.88 -2.49 -0.43
N GLY A 291 -16.59 -1.56 -1.34
CA GLY A 291 -16.05 -0.24 -0.99
C GLY A 291 -17.11 0.64 -0.33
N GLU A 292 -16.89 1.03 0.92
CA GLU A 292 -17.84 1.82 1.71
C GLU A 292 -17.46 3.29 1.81
N LYS A 293 -18.45 4.18 1.87
CA LYS A 293 -18.20 5.59 2.22
C LYS A 293 -17.64 5.67 3.64
N PRO A 294 -16.46 6.26 3.87
CA PRO A 294 -15.81 6.24 5.16
C PRO A 294 -16.55 7.11 6.18
N ARG A 295 -16.49 6.71 7.46
CA ARG A 295 -17.05 7.49 8.59
C ARG A 295 -16.23 8.76 8.90
N ARG A 296 -14.96 8.80 8.51
CA ARG A 296 -14.00 9.91 8.68
C ARG A 296 -13.05 9.96 7.49
N GLY A 297 -12.56 11.14 7.12
CA GLY A 297 -11.65 11.29 5.98
C GLY A 297 -12.37 11.37 4.64
N ALA A 298 -11.62 11.10 3.57
CA ALA A 298 -12.06 11.20 2.17
C ALA A 298 -12.03 9.84 1.48
N GLY A 299 -12.52 9.77 0.23
CA GLY A 299 -12.40 8.57 -0.59
C GLY A 299 -13.37 7.45 -0.21
N VAL A 300 -12.87 6.21 -0.27
CA VAL A 300 -13.61 4.96 0.01
C VAL A 300 -12.80 4.08 0.96
N SER A 301 -13.46 3.48 1.95
CA SER A 301 -12.82 2.57 2.90
C SER A 301 -13.08 1.11 2.56
N TRP A 302 -12.05 0.29 2.76
CA TRP A 302 -12.13 -1.17 2.79
C TRP A 302 -11.76 -1.73 4.16
N THR A 303 -11.86 -0.93 5.22
CA THR A 303 -11.71 -1.43 6.60
C THR A 303 -12.83 -2.42 6.92
N ASP A 304 -12.46 -3.62 7.39
CA ASP A 304 -13.33 -4.66 7.92
C ASP A 304 -12.72 -5.21 9.23
N GLY A 305 -12.94 -6.49 9.60
CA GLY A 305 -12.25 -7.12 10.74
C GLY A 305 -10.71 -7.08 10.64
N GLY A 306 -10.15 -7.03 9.43
CA GLY A 306 -8.74 -6.80 9.16
C GLY A 306 -8.30 -5.32 9.24
N THR A 307 -9.21 -4.39 9.52
CA THR A 307 -8.93 -2.95 9.73
C THR A 307 -8.15 -2.31 8.58
N MET A 308 -7.10 -1.52 8.84
CA MET A 308 -6.27 -0.90 7.78
C MET A 308 -5.40 -1.89 7.00
N TYR A 309 -5.22 -3.14 7.45
CA TYR A 309 -4.64 -4.18 6.57
C TYR A 309 -5.59 -4.51 5.42
N ALA A 310 -6.88 -4.69 5.72
CA ALA A 310 -7.90 -4.93 4.71
C ALA A 310 -7.95 -3.80 3.67
N HIS A 311 -7.86 -2.55 4.14
CA HIS A 311 -7.82 -1.39 3.25
C HIS A 311 -6.53 -1.31 2.42
N GLY A 312 -5.35 -1.54 3.02
CA GLY A 312 -4.07 -1.54 2.30
C GLY A 312 -4.04 -2.61 1.20
N LEU A 313 -4.40 -3.85 1.54
CA LEU A 313 -4.51 -4.97 0.58
C LEU A 313 -5.49 -4.66 -0.56
N SER A 314 -6.69 -4.13 -0.23
CA SER A 314 -7.70 -3.77 -1.23
C SER A 314 -7.22 -2.67 -2.17
N SER A 315 -6.51 -1.69 -1.62
CA SER A 315 -5.93 -0.57 -2.39
C SER A 315 -4.84 -1.07 -3.35
N ILE A 316 -3.95 -1.97 -2.91
CA ILE A 316 -2.97 -2.62 -3.81
C ILE A 316 -3.68 -3.37 -4.92
N ALA A 317 -4.68 -4.21 -4.59
CA ALA A 317 -5.38 -5.03 -5.58
C ALA A 317 -6.08 -4.18 -6.66
N ILE A 318 -6.80 -3.12 -6.28
CA ILE A 318 -7.48 -2.23 -7.23
C ILE A 318 -6.48 -1.37 -8.01
N CYS A 319 -5.43 -0.83 -7.38
CA CYS A 319 -4.42 -0.03 -8.08
C CYS A 319 -3.60 -0.87 -9.06
N GLU A 320 -3.19 -2.08 -8.69
CA GLU A 320 -2.52 -3.01 -9.63
C GLU A 320 -3.45 -3.41 -10.78
N ALA A 321 -4.71 -3.78 -10.50
CA ALA A 321 -5.66 -4.13 -11.55
C ALA A 321 -5.92 -2.96 -12.53
N TYR A 322 -6.04 -1.72 -12.01
CA TYR A 322 -6.15 -0.52 -12.83
C TYR A 322 -4.87 -0.28 -13.66
N GLY A 323 -3.69 -0.30 -13.03
CA GLY A 323 -2.40 -0.10 -13.71
C GLY A 323 -2.09 -1.16 -14.77
N MET A 324 -2.55 -2.40 -14.60
CA MET A 324 -2.40 -3.48 -15.57
C MET A 324 -3.37 -3.42 -16.75
N THR A 325 -4.52 -2.75 -16.61
CA THR A 325 -5.63 -2.87 -17.60
C THR A 325 -6.13 -1.54 -18.17
N GLY A 326 -5.86 -0.42 -17.51
CA GLY A 326 -6.46 0.89 -17.83
C GLY A 326 -7.98 0.94 -17.64
N GLU A 327 -8.59 0.00 -16.90
CA GLU A 327 -10.04 -0.10 -16.81
C GLU A 327 -10.68 1.14 -16.14
N SER A 328 -11.45 1.90 -16.91
CA SER A 328 -12.13 3.12 -16.45
C SER A 328 -13.05 2.93 -15.23
N GLN A 329 -13.62 1.73 -15.04
CA GLN A 329 -14.44 1.42 -13.86
C GLN A 329 -13.62 1.32 -12.57
N LEU A 330 -12.32 0.99 -12.67
CA LEU A 330 -11.41 0.90 -11.53
C LEU A 330 -10.74 2.24 -11.20
N ALA A 331 -10.61 3.15 -12.17
CA ALA A 331 -9.91 4.43 -11.99
C ALA A 331 -10.41 5.27 -10.78
N LEU A 332 -11.73 5.43 -10.66
CA LEU A 332 -12.33 6.20 -9.55
C LEU A 332 -12.23 5.46 -8.20
N PRO A 333 -12.59 4.16 -8.08
CA PRO A 333 -12.33 3.38 -6.88
C PRO A 333 -10.85 3.38 -6.46
N ALA A 334 -9.92 3.28 -7.41
CA ALA A 334 -8.48 3.26 -7.13
C ALA A 334 -8.00 4.58 -6.52
N GLN A 335 -8.30 5.72 -7.15
CA GLN A 335 -7.94 7.03 -6.58
C GLN A 335 -8.61 7.25 -5.22
N ALA A 336 -9.89 6.92 -5.09
CA ALA A 336 -10.62 7.08 -3.84
C ALA A 336 -10.10 6.15 -2.73
N ALA A 337 -9.46 5.01 -3.06
CA ALA A 337 -8.75 4.18 -2.08
C ALA A 337 -7.58 4.97 -1.46
N ILE A 338 -6.75 5.55 -2.33
CA ILE A 338 -5.57 6.33 -1.95
C ILE A 338 -5.94 7.59 -1.20
N ASP A 339 -7.02 8.27 -1.60
CA ASP A 339 -7.55 9.43 -0.86
C ASP A 339 -7.92 9.07 0.59
N TYR A 340 -8.40 7.85 0.85
CA TYR A 340 -8.63 7.37 2.21
C TYR A 340 -7.30 7.10 2.95
N ILE A 341 -6.32 6.42 2.34
CA ILE A 341 -4.97 6.24 2.91
C ILE A 341 -4.37 7.59 3.34
N VAL A 342 -4.36 8.56 2.42
CA VAL A 342 -3.88 9.93 2.66
C VAL A 342 -4.59 10.56 3.86
N SER A 343 -5.93 10.48 3.91
CA SER A 343 -6.71 11.09 5.00
C SER A 343 -6.55 10.36 6.35
N ALA A 344 -6.25 9.07 6.34
CA ALA A 344 -6.09 8.22 7.52
C ALA A 344 -4.67 8.25 8.12
N GLN A 345 -3.69 8.88 7.44
CA GLN A 345 -2.32 9.02 7.93
C GLN A 345 -2.28 9.84 9.23
N ASN A 346 -1.55 9.35 10.24
CA ASN A 346 -1.41 10.08 11.49
C ASN A 346 -0.63 11.40 11.26
N PRO A 347 -1.16 12.55 11.68
CA PRO A 347 -0.54 13.85 11.39
C PRO A 347 0.75 14.12 12.19
N ASN A 348 0.98 13.41 13.30
CA ASN A 348 2.12 13.64 14.19
C ASN A 348 3.35 12.81 13.76
N ASP A 349 3.18 11.49 13.66
CA ASP A 349 4.28 10.58 13.30
C ASP A 349 4.37 10.31 11.78
N GLY A 350 3.28 10.47 11.03
CA GLY A 350 3.21 10.20 9.59
C GLY A 350 2.95 8.73 9.23
N GLY A 351 2.66 7.87 10.20
CA GLY A 351 2.39 6.45 10.00
C GLY A 351 0.91 6.11 9.90
N TRP A 352 0.64 4.80 9.87
CA TRP A 352 -0.71 4.22 9.90
C TRP A 352 -0.75 3.04 10.87
N ARG A 353 -1.93 2.79 11.43
CA ARG A 353 -2.21 1.62 12.27
C ARG A 353 -3.67 1.19 12.05
N TYR A 354 -4.23 0.38 12.95
CA TYR A 354 -5.54 -0.25 12.76
C TYR A 354 -6.69 0.75 12.60
N SER A 355 -6.67 1.87 13.31
CA SER A 355 -7.70 2.90 13.28
C SER A 355 -7.27 4.19 12.56
N PHE A 356 -8.25 4.92 12.03
CA PHE A 356 -8.08 6.22 11.37
C PHE A 356 -7.24 7.20 12.20
N GLN A 357 -6.10 7.64 11.67
CA GLN A 357 -5.13 8.54 12.31
C GLN A 357 -4.56 8.04 13.65
N GLN A 358 -4.61 6.73 13.92
CA GLN A 358 -3.89 6.13 15.05
C GLN A 358 -2.38 6.21 14.84
N ALA A 359 -1.62 6.47 15.92
CA ALA A 359 -0.15 6.46 15.89
C ALA A 359 0.39 5.14 15.32
N GLY A 360 1.37 5.24 14.42
CA GLY A 360 1.67 4.20 13.44
C GLY A 360 2.32 2.92 14.00
N ASP A 361 2.19 1.83 13.27
CA ASP A 361 3.06 0.66 13.39
C ASP A 361 3.70 0.27 12.04
N THR A 362 4.89 -0.30 12.10
CA THR A 362 5.70 -0.60 10.91
C THR A 362 5.02 -1.61 9.98
N SER A 363 4.20 -2.53 10.52
CA SER A 363 3.50 -3.55 9.73
C SER A 363 2.38 -2.96 8.87
N VAL A 364 1.49 -2.13 9.43
CA VAL A 364 0.41 -1.49 8.66
C VAL A 364 0.97 -0.46 7.67
N VAL A 365 2.01 0.27 8.07
CA VAL A 365 2.76 1.21 7.21
C VAL A 365 3.30 0.52 5.95
N GLY A 366 3.80 -0.72 6.05
CA GLY A 366 4.25 -1.51 4.90
C GLY A 366 3.20 -1.65 3.80
N TRP A 367 1.98 -2.05 4.17
CA TRP A 367 0.88 -2.20 3.21
C TRP A 367 0.41 -0.87 2.63
N GLN A 368 0.39 0.21 3.42
CA GLN A 368 0.01 1.52 2.90
C GLN A 368 1.06 2.06 1.91
N ILE A 369 2.36 1.90 2.20
CA ILE A 369 3.44 2.33 1.27
C ILE A 369 3.39 1.51 -0.02
N MET A 370 3.14 0.19 0.04
CA MET A 370 2.95 -0.62 -1.17
C MET A 370 1.71 -0.18 -1.97
N ALA A 371 0.59 0.15 -1.31
CA ALA A 371 -0.58 0.71 -1.99
C ALA A 371 -0.27 2.04 -2.68
N LEU A 372 0.44 2.96 -2.01
CA LEU A 372 0.89 4.23 -2.58
C LEU A 372 1.84 4.02 -3.76
N LYS A 373 2.76 3.03 -3.70
CA LYS A 373 3.64 2.72 -4.85
C LYS A 373 2.87 2.11 -6.01
N SER A 374 1.94 1.18 -5.78
CA SER A 374 1.07 0.62 -6.83
C SER A 374 0.19 1.70 -7.47
N ALA A 375 -0.29 2.67 -6.70
CA ALA A 375 -1.03 3.81 -7.21
C ALA A 375 -0.18 4.73 -8.10
N HIS A 376 1.03 5.08 -7.65
CA HIS A 376 1.98 5.87 -8.43
C HIS A 376 2.35 5.16 -9.75
N LEU A 377 2.59 3.84 -9.71
CA LEU A 377 2.83 3.01 -10.91
C LEU A 377 1.60 2.91 -11.84
N ALA A 378 0.39 3.16 -11.34
CA ALA A 378 -0.84 3.28 -12.12
C ALA A 378 -1.17 4.74 -12.51
N HIS A 379 -0.22 5.66 -12.34
CA HIS A 379 -0.35 7.11 -12.60
C HIS A 379 -1.50 7.80 -11.83
N LEU A 380 -1.86 7.27 -10.66
CA LEU A 380 -2.80 7.90 -9.73
C LEU A 380 -2.11 8.97 -8.89
N ASN A 381 -2.88 9.92 -8.38
CA ASN A 381 -2.36 11.03 -7.58
C ASN A 381 -1.98 10.55 -6.17
N VAL A 382 -0.69 10.59 -5.87
CA VAL A 382 -0.11 10.35 -4.54
C VAL A 382 0.53 11.65 -4.05
N PRO A 383 -0.02 12.31 -3.01
CA PRO A 383 0.54 13.57 -2.51
C PRO A 383 1.94 13.41 -1.91
N HIS A 384 2.88 14.27 -2.30
CA HIS A 384 4.26 14.25 -1.79
C HIS A 384 4.31 14.34 -0.25
N SER A 385 3.46 15.18 0.36
CA SER A 385 3.35 15.31 1.82
C SER A 385 3.02 13.99 2.55
N THR A 386 2.36 13.04 1.88
CA THR A 386 2.08 11.71 2.44
C THR A 386 3.30 10.81 2.37
N VAL A 387 4.11 10.93 1.31
CA VAL A 387 5.41 10.26 1.15
C VAL A 387 6.41 10.77 2.20
N GLU A 388 6.49 12.10 2.39
CA GLU A 388 7.28 12.73 3.47
C GLU A 388 6.84 12.24 4.87
N GLY A 389 5.53 12.10 5.09
CA GLY A 389 4.97 11.53 6.32
C GLY A 389 5.42 10.09 6.56
N ALA A 390 5.37 9.25 5.53
CA ALA A 390 5.83 7.87 5.61
C ALA A 390 7.33 7.77 5.92
N SER A 391 8.16 8.61 5.29
CA SER A 391 9.59 8.73 5.60
C SER A 391 9.83 9.17 7.06
N ARG A 392 9.11 10.19 7.54
CA ARG A 392 9.18 10.66 8.93
C ARG A 392 8.78 9.58 9.94
N PHE A 393 7.77 8.77 9.64
CA PHE A 393 7.41 7.64 10.49
C PHE A 393 8.56 6.64 10.59
N LEU A 394 9.21 6.30 9.47
CA LEU A 394 10.35 5.40 9.48
C LEU A 394 11.58 6.00 10.19
N ASP A 395 11.76 7.33 10.14
CA ASP A 395 12.76 8.02 10.96
C ASP A 395 12.47 7.85 12.46
N PHE A 396 11.20 7.86 12.87
CA PHE A 396 10.80 7.61 14.24
C PHE A 396 10.77 6.12 14.63
N ALA A 397 10.49 5.20 13.71
CA ALA A 397 10.35 3.76 13.98
C ALA A 397 11.66 2.97 13.88
N GLN A 398 12.76 3.57 13.41
CA GLN A 398 14.09 2.94 13.48
C GLN A 398 14.48 2.61 14.93
N MET A 399 15.18 1.48 15.11
CA MET A 399 15.74 1.09 16.41
C MET A 399 16.86 2.03 16.86
N ASP A 400 16.99 2.22 18.17
CA ASP A 400 18.04 3.06 18.73
C ASP A 400 19.44 2.51 18.39
N GLY A 401 20.34 3.39 17.94
CA GLY A 401 21.69 3.01 17.50
C GLY A 401 21.76 2.19 16.21
N SER A 402 20.65 1.91 15.52
CA SER A 402 20.65 1.18 14.24
C SER A 402 20.94 2.04 13.02
N TYR A 403 20.86 3.37 13.13
CA TYR A 403 21.02 4.33 12.03
C TYR A 403 20.18 3.97 10.78
N GLY A 404 18.98 3.43 10.99
CA GLY A 404 18.04 3.02 9.94
C GLY A 404 18.23 1.61 9.39
N ALA A 405 19.18 0.82 9.92
CA ALA A 405 19.44 -0.56 9.49
C ALA A 405 18.49 -1.60 10.14
N ALA A 406 17.70 -1.20 11.14
CA ALA A 406 16.70 -2.04 11.78
C ALA A 406 15.50 -1.21 12.28
N TYR A 407 14.30 -1.80 12.28
CA TYR A 407 13.05 -1.11 12.59
C TYR A 407 12.28 -1.82 13.68
N ALA A 408 11.78 -1.03 14.64
CA ALA A 408 10.88 -1.48 15.68
C ALA A 408 9.46 -1.71 15.14
N TYR A 409 8.59 -2.27 15.98
CA TYR A 409 7.17 -2.40 15.67
C TYR A 409 6.44 -1.06 15.78
N THR A 410 6.67 -0.31 16.85
CA THR A 410 6.11 1.01 17.15
C THR A 410 7.22 1.95 17.63
N THR A 411 6.96 3.27 17.63
CA THR A 411 7.96 4.31 17.95
C THR A 411 8.49 4.28 19.39
N ASP A 412 7.82 3.55 20.29
CA ASP A 412 8.20 3.29 21.68
C ASP A 412 8.94 1.95 21.88
N ALA A 413 8.84 1.01 20.94
CA ALA A 413 9.39 -0.35 21.03
C ALA A 413 10.84 -0.47 20.51
N LYS A 414 11.63 0.62 20.57
CA LYS A 414 12.93 0.77 19.86
C LYS A 414 14.06 -0.16 20.26
N GLN A 415 13.89 -0.89 21.36
CA GLN A 415 14.92 -1.73 21.98
C GLN A 415 14.79 -3.21 21.59
N THR A 416 13.69 -3.63 20.96
CA THR A 416 13.46 -5.03 20.56
C THR A 416 13.63 -5.22 19.07
N TYR A 417 14.66 -5.96 18.65
CA TYR A 417 14.82 -6.34 17.25
C TYR A 417 13.75 -7.34 16.83
N ARG A 418 13.12 -7.09 15.68
CA ARG A 418 12.25 -8.04 14.99
C ARG A 418 12.63 -8.08 13.50
N ALA A 419 12.81 -9.28 12.97
CA ALA A 419 13.21 -9.48 11.58
C ALA A 419 12.11 -9.00 10.61
N SER A 420 10.85 -9.31 10.92
CA SER A 420 9.66 -8.96 10.11
C SER A 420 9.50 -7.44 9.96
N THR A 421 9.57 -6.66 11.05
CA THR A 421 9.48 -5.19 10.97
C THR A 421 10.70 -4.56 10.33
N SER A 422 11.90 -5.12 10.55
CA SER A 422 13.13 -4.65 9.88
C SER A 422 13.08 -4.88 8.36
N ALA A 423 12.60 -6.05 7.91
CA ALA A 423 12.38 -6.33 6.49
C ALA A 423 11.37 -5.35 5.86
N VAL A 424 10.24 -5.11 6.53
CA VAL A 424 9.23 -4.13 6.08
C VAL A 424 9.84 -2.73 6.00
N GLY A 425 10.45 -2.23 7.07
CA GLY A 425 10.99 -0.86 7.13
C GLY A 425 12.10 -0.61 6.11
N LEU A 426 13.01 -1.57 5.91
CA LEU A 426 14.05 -1.48 4.89
C LEU A 426 13.46 -1.47 3.48
N LEU A 427 12.50 -2.35 3.16
CA LEU A 427 11.83 -2.37 1.85
C LEU A 427 11.09 -1.04 1.59
N CYS A 428 10.40 -0.53 2.61
CA CYS A 428 9.71 0.76 2.54
C CYS A 428 10.69 1.91 2.26
N ARG A 429 11.86 1.94 2.91
CA ARG A 429 12.90 2.93 2.58
C ARG A 429 13.32 2.87 1.12
N MET A 430 13.46 1.69 0.53
CA MET A 430 13.77 1.56 -0.90
C MET A 430 12.68 2.17 -1.78
N TYR A 431 11.40 1.88 -1.48
CA TYR A 431 10.27 2.46 -2.21
C TYR A 431 10.13 3.99 -2.01
N LEU A 432 10.66 4.52 -0.91
CA LEU A 432 10.76 5.95 -0.60
C LEU A 432 12.11 6.58 -1.04
N GLY A 433 12.85 5.92 -1.94
CA GLY A 433 14.01 6.51 -2.62
C GLY A 433 15.39 6.23 -2.01
N TRP A 434 15.51 5.45 -0.93
CA TRP A 434 16.84 5.05 -0.43
C TRP A 434 17.55 4.17 -1.47
N LYS A 435 18.74 4.61 -1.88
CA LYS A 435 19.56 3.92 -2.88
C LYS A 435 20.23 2.68 -2.30
N LYS A 436 20.53 1.69 -3.14
CA LYS A 436 21.11 0.39 -2.75
C LYS A 436 22.48 0.49 -2.04
N ASP A 437 23.21 1.57 -2.26
CA ASP A 437 24.53 1.86 -1.66
C ASP A 437 24.42 2.65 -0.34
N HIS A 438 23.21 2.99 0.11
CA HIS A 438 22.98 3.56 1.42
C HIS A 438 23.38 2.55 2.51
N GLN A 439 24.31 2.93 3.40
CA GLN A 439 24.94 2.02 4.36
C GLN A 439 23.93 1.19 5.18
N ALA A 440 22.84 1.81 5.63
CA ALA A 440 21.80 1.12 6.39
C ALA A 440 21.02 0.06 5.59
N ILE A 441 20.88 0.23 4.26
CA ILE A 441 20.30 -0.78 3.36
C ILE A 441 21.24 -1.99 3.26
N ILE A 442 22.54 -1.74 3.11
CA ILE A 442 23.58 -2.79 3.03
C ILE A 442 23.58 -3.61 4.33
N GLU A 443 23.72 -2.95 5.49
CA GLU A 443 23.80 -3.61 6.80
C GLU A 443 22.50 -4.34 7.18
N GLY A 444 21.35 -3.69 6.94
CA GLY A 444 20.04 -4.26 7.23
C GLY A 444 19.76 -5.49 6.36
N THR A 445 20.04 -5.42 5.05
CA THR A 445 19.79 -6.53 4.12
C THR A 445 20.74 -7.70 4.37
N ASP A 446 22.02 -7.45 4.67
CA ASP A 446 22.97 -8.48 5.08
C ASP A 446 22.52 -9.21 6.36
N ARG A 447 21.98 -8.48 7.36
CA ARG A 447 21.41 -9.09 8.57
C ARG A 447 20.19 -9.97 8.25
N ILE A 448 19.26 -9.50 7.42
CA ILE A 448 18.07 -10.26 7.03
C ILE A 448 18.45 -11.49 6.19
N ALA A 449 19.42 -11.37 5.29
CA ALA A 449 19.93 -12.49 4.50
C ALA A 449 20.60 -13.58 5.37
N LYS A 450 21.32 -13.18 6.44
CA LYS A 450 21.95 -14.09 7.41
C LYS A 450 20.92 -14.83 8.28
N ILE A 451 19.82 -14.20 8.64
CA ILE A 451 18.70 -14.85 9.35
C ILE A 451 18.08 -15.96 8.49
N GLY A 452 18.01 -15.75 7.17
CA GLY A 452 17.42 -16.72 6.24
C GLY A 452 15.89 -16.70 6.28
N PRO A 453 15.21 -17.51 5.44
CA PRO A 453 13.75 -17.61 5.46
C PRO A 453 13.23 -18.33 6.71
N SER A 454 12.04 -17.94 7.16
CA SER A 454 11.30 -18.64 8.23
C SER A 454 10.48 -19.80 7.68
N LYS A 455 10.21 -20.81 8.52
CA LYS A 455 9.26 -21.89 8.19
C LYS A 455 7.82 -21.56 8.56
N ASN A 456 7.59 -20.70 9.55
CA ASN A 456 6.25 -20.40 10.08
C ASN A 456 5.84 -18.91 9.98
N ASP A 457 6.73 -18.02 9.53
CA ASP A 457 6.41 -16.60 9.33
C ASP A 457 6.33 -16.25 7.83
N PHE A 458 5.16 -16.48 7.23
CA PHE A 458 4.85 -16.09 5.86
C PHE A 458 4.90 -14.56 5.65
N TYR A 459 4.60 -13.78 6.69
CA TYR A 459 4.64 -12.32 6.64
C TYR A 459 6.07 -11.82 6.46
N TYR A 460 6.98 -12.27 7.32
CA TYR A 460 8.41 -12.03 7.19
C TYR A 460 8.94 -12.49 5.85
N ASN A 461 8.62 -13.72 5.42
CA ASN A 461 9.11 -14.26 4.16
C ASN A 461 8.73 -13.38 2.95
N TYR A 462 7.49 -12.90 2.88
CA TYR A 462 7.01 -12.04 1.80
C TYR A 462 7.78 -10.71 1.72
N TYR A 463 8.02 -10.03 2.85
CA TYR A 463 8.79 -8.78 2.87
C TYR A 463 10.30 -9.00 2.71
N ALA A 464 10.87 -10.04 3.31
CA ALA A 464 12.29 -10.36 3.22
C ALA A 464 12.70 -10.83 1.81
N ALA A 465 11.83 -11.61 1.14
CA ALA A 465 12.03 -12.00 -0.25
C ALA A 465 12.12 -10.77 -1.14
N GLN A 466 11.17 -9.85 -1.02
CA GLN A 466 11.18 -8.60 -1.78
C GLN A 466 12.39 -7.73 -1.44
N LEU A 467 12.73 -7.54 -0.17
CA LEU A 467 13.91 -6.76 0.23
C LEU A 467 15.20 -7.27 -0.43
N ILE A 468 15.48 -8.58 -0.31
CA ILE A 468 16.71 -9.17 -0.85
C ILE A 468 16.66 -9.19 -2.37
N PHE A 469 15.50 -9.49 -2.98
CA PHE A 469 15.31 -9.44 -4.43
C PHE A 469 15.60 -8.05 -4.99
N GLN A 470 15.00 -7.01 -4.41
CA GLN A 470 15.19 -5.62 -4.83
C GLN A 470 16.65 -5.19 -4.67
N TYR A 471 17.25 -5.41 -3.48
CA TYR A 471 18.66 -5.11 -3.20
C TYR A 471 19.64 -5.73 -4.21
N THR A 472 19.42 -7.01 -4.55
CA THR A 472 20.32 -7.81 -5.39
C THR A 472 19.94 -7.82 -6.89
N ASN A 473 18.87 -7.12 -7.28
CA ASN A 473 18.23 -7.26 -8.59
C ASN A 473 17.88 -8.75 -8.92
N GLY A 474 17.59 -9.56 -7.89
CA GLY A 474 17.34 -11.00 -8.01
C GLY A 474 18.52 -11.79 -8.56
N THR A 475 19.76 -11.42 -8.21
CA THR A 475 20.99 -12.05 -8.71
C THR A 475 22.05 -12.25 -7.61
N GLY A 476 23.17 -12.90 -7.95
CA GLY A 476 24.29 -13.10 -7.02
C GLY A 476 24.07 -14.20 -5.96
N PRO A 477 25.07 -14.44 -5.09
CA PRO A 477 25.04 -15.52 -4.11
C PRO A 477 23.99 -15.29 -3.01
N MET A 478 23.90 -14.07 -2.45
CA MET A 478 22.96 -13.72 -1.37
C MET A 478 21.51 -14.09 -1.74
N TRP A 479 21.04 -13.65 -2.90
CA TRP A 479 19.70 -14.00 -3.38
C TRP A 479 19.58 -15.50 -3.65
N ARG A 480 20.54 -16.09 -4.38
CA ARG A 480 20.48 -17.52 -4.75
C ARG A 480 20.37 -18.42 -3.53
N GLU A 481 21.16 -18.18 -2.49
CA GLU A 481 21.17 -18.98 -1.27
C GLU A 481 19.88 -18.81 -0.45
N TRP A 482 19.39 -17.58 -0.32
CA TRP A 482 18.18 -17.27 0.44
C TRP A 482 16.92 -17.79 -0.29
N ASN A 483 16.78 -17.46 -1.57
CA ASN A 483 15.64 -17.86 -2.40
C ASN A 483 15.56 -19.36 -2.62
N THR A 484 16.69 -20.07 -2.83
CA THR A 484 16.66 -21.53 -3.00
C THR A 484 16.06 -22.21 -1.76
N LYS A 485 16.48 -21.81 -0.56
CA LYS A 485 15.94 -22.35 0.71
C LYS A 485 14.43 -22.14 0.82
N LEU A 486 13.95 -20.92 0.51
CA LEU A 486 12.52 -20.61 0.63
C LEU A 486 11.67 -21.27 -0.45
N ARG A 487 12.08 -21.14 -1.73
CA ARG A 487 11.39 -21.71 -2.88
C ARG A 487 11.20 -23.21 -2.72
N ASP A 488 12.27 -23.93 -2.38
CA ASP A 488 12.22 -25.39 -2.27
C ASP A 488 11.39 -25.83 -1.06
N TYR A 489 11.49 -25.11 0.08
CA TYR A 489 10.62 -25.33 1.24
C TYR A 489 9.12 -25.14 0.90
N LEU A 490 8.75 -24.06 0.19
CA LEU A 490 7.36 -23.84 -0.21
C LEU A 490 6.88 -24.89 -1.21
N VAL A 491 7.70 -25.29 -2.18
CA VAL A 491 7.37 -26.35 -3.14
C VAL A 491 7.17 -27.71 -2.44
N GLU A 492 8.02 -28.04 -1.48
CA GLU A 492 7.96 -29.29 -0.70
C GLU A 492 6.74 -29.35 0.23
N THR A 493 6.42 -28.23 0.92
CA THR A 493 5.35 -28.17 1.93
C THR A 493 3.97 -27.85 1.40
N GLN A 494 3.82 -27.50 0.12
CA GLN A 494 2.50 -27.31 -0.48
C GLN A 494 1.70 -28.62 -0.48
N GLU A 495 0.45 -28.55 -0.07
CA GLU A 495 -0.48 -29.68 -0.07
C GLU A 495 -0.63 -30.29 -1.48
N LYS A 496 -0.54 -31.61 -1.59
CA LYS A 496 -0.54 -32.32 -2.90
C LYS A 496 -1.82 -33.10 -3.19
N GLU A 497 -2.70 -33.28 -2.20
CA GLU A 497 -3.85 -34.21 -2.26
C GLU A 497 -5.19 -33.55 -1.91
N GLY A 498 -6.27 -34.21 -2.33
CA GLY A 498 -7.65 -33.84 -1.99
C GLY A 498 -8.04 -32.40 -2.37
N HIS A 499 -8.93 -31.81 -1.57
CA HIS A 499 -9.35 -30.41 -1.71
C HIS A 499 -8.29 -29.41 -1.21
N LEU A 500 -7.38 -29.87 -0.35
CA LEU A 500 -6.25 -29.05 0.12
C LEU A 500 -5.21 -28.77 -0.98
N LYS A 501 -5.17 -29.58 -2.06
CA LYS A 501 -4.14 -29.50 -3.09
C LYS A 501 -3.93 -28.09 -3.63
N GLY A 502 -2.71 -27.59 -3.51
CA GLY A 502 -2.30 -26.25 -3.93
C GLY A 502 -2.21 -25.23 -2.80
N SER A 503 -2.76 -25.54 -1.62
CA SER A 503 -2.71 -24.67 -0.44
C SER A 503 -1.49 -24.88 0.45
N TRP A 504 -1.29 -23.95 1.38
CA TRP A 504 -0.37 -24.07 2.51
C TRP A 504 -1.08 -23.72 3.81
N HIS A 505 -0.67 -24.35 4.91
CA HIS A 505 -0.99 -23.93 6.27
C HIS A 505 0.18 -24.30 7.20
N VAL A 506 0.42 -23.51 8.24
CA VAL A 506 1.41 -23.81 9.29
C VAL A 506 0.85 -23.46 10.67
N ASN A 507 1.00 -24.38 11.61
CA ASN A 507 0.59 -24.19 12.99
C ASN A 507 1.52 -23.19 13.69
N HIS A 508 0.95 -22.34 14.57
CA HIS A 508 1.71 -21.38 15.38
C HIS A 508 2.64 -20.46 14.56
N GLY A 509 2.13 -19.96 13.43
CA GLY A 509 2.80 -18.97 12.60
C GLY A 509 2.26 -17.55 12.81
N HIS A 510 2.96 -16.55 12.28
CA HIS A 510 2.54 -15.14 12.38
C HIS A 510 1.20 -14.92 11.66
N ASP A 511 0.17 -14.55 12.43
CA ASP A 511 -1.23 -14.40 12.00
C ASP A 511 -1.85 -15.63 11.30
N THR A 512 -1.27 -16.84 11.42
CA THR A 512 -1.77 -18.00 10.67
C THR A 512 -3.09 -18.55 11.21
N GLN A 513 -3.37 -18.41 12.50
CA GLN A 513 -4.69 -18.71 13.09
C GLN A 513 -5.75 -17.69 12.65
N LYS A 514 -5.41 -16.39 12.72
CA LYS A 514 -6.32 -15.29 12.35
C LYS A 514 -6.67 -15.29 10.85
N GLY A 515 -5.66 -15.47 9.99
CA GLY A 515 -5.81 -15.50 8.54
C GLY A 515 -6.16 -16.87 7.95
N GLY A 516 -5.87 -17.94 8.66
CA GLY A 516 -6.07 -19.32 8.22
C GLY A 516 -5.27 -19.73 6.98
N ARG A 517 -5.70 -20.85 6.40
CA ARG A 517 -5.17 -21.45 5.16
C ARG A 517 -5.24 -20.52 3.95
N LEU A 518 -6.27 -19.67 3.84
CA LEU A 518 -6.38 -18.71 2.72
C LEU A 518 -5.26 -17.67 2.77
N TYR A 519 -4.99 -17.10 3.95
CA TYR A 519 -3.87 -16.17 4.15
C TYR A 519 -2.52 -16.84 3.86
N CYS A 520 -2.29 -18.02 4.44
CA CYS A 520 -1.04 -18.76 4.24
C CYS A 520 -0.81 -19.07 2.75
N THR A 521 -1.85 -19.48 2.03
CA THR A 521 -1.79 -19.82 0.60
C THR A 521 -1.52 -18.60 -0.27
N ALA A 522 -2.22 -17.49 -0.03
CA ALA A 522 -2.00 -16.26 -0.78
C ALA A 522 -0.58 -15.69 -0.54
N MET A 523 -0.13 -15.64 0.70
CA MET A 523 1.21 -15.14 1.04
C MET A 523 2.32 -16.02 0.46
N ALA A 524 2.19 -17.35 0.52
CA ALA A 524 3.12 -18.29 -0.11
C ALA A 524 3.17 -18.10 -1.63
N CYS A 525 2.00 -17.94 -2.28
CA CYS A 525 1.90 -17.73 -3.72
C CYS A 525 2.57 -16.41 -4.14
N MET A 526 2.21 -15.28 -3.52
CA MET A 526 2.84 -13.97 -3.78
C MET A 526 4.35 -13.96 -3.53
N THR A 527 4.84 -14.78 -2.59
CA THR A 527 6.27 -14.92 -2.31
C THR A 527 7.01 -15.68 -3.42
N LEU A 528 6.37 -16.67 -4.05
CA LEU A 528 6.91 -17.37 -5.22
C LEU A 528 6.84 -16.51 -6.52
N GLU A 529 5.94 -15.53 -6.58
CA GLU A 529 5.80 -14.60 -7.72
C GLU A 529 6.87 -13.49 -7.78
N VAL A 530 7.69 -13.35 -6.73
CA VAL A 530 8.65 -12.25 -6.54
C VAL A 530 9.55 -11.96 -7.75
N TYR A 531 9.85 -12.96 -8.57
CA TYR A 531 10.70 -12.85 -9.76
C TYR A 531 10.16 -11.91 -10.85
N TYR A 532 8.83 -11.74 -10.92
CA TYR A 532 8.12 -11.02 -11.98
C TYR A 532 7.04 -10.06 -11.47
N ARG A 533 6.60 -10.22 -10.22
CA ARG A 533 5.52 -9.40 -9.64
C ARG A 533 5.88 -7.91 -9.57
N HIS A 534 7.12 -7.57 -9.21
CA HIS A 534 7.60 -6.21 -9.09
C HIS A 534 8.95 -6.10 -9.78
N MET A 535 9.05 -5.29 -10.85
CA MET A 535 10.34 -5.08 -11.53
C MET A 535 11.39 -4.51 -10.57
N PRO A 536 12.68 -4.90 -10.68
CA PRO A 536 13.70 -4.44 -9.76
C PRO A 536 13.98 -2.94 -9.83
N ILE A 537 13.75 -2.23 -8.72
CA ILE A 537 13.77 -0.77 -8.59
C ILE A 537 15.14 -0.10 -8.80
N TYR A 538 16.23 -0.88 -8.75
CA TYR A 538 17.60 -0.39 -8.95
C TYR A 538 18.18 -0.75 -10.34
N GLN A 539 17.33 -1.01 -11.33
CA GLN A 539 17.74 -1.07 -12.74
C GLN A 539 17.91 0.35 -13.30
N THR A 540 18.78 0.50 -14.31
CA THR A 540 19.24 1.80 -14.80
C THR A 540 18.13 2.73 -15.27
N ASP A 541 17.02 2.17 -15.74
CA ASP A 541 15.88 2.90 -16.31
C ASP A 541 14.72 3.08 -15.32
N ALA A 542 14.78 2.43 -14.13
CA ALA A 542 13.78 2.58 -13.08
C ALA A 542 13.93 3.90 -12.29
N VAL A 543 15.06 4.60 -12.47
CA VAL A 543 15.46 5.81 -11.73
C VAL A 543 14.51 7.00 -12.02
N ASP A 544 13.87 7.03 -13.19
CA ASP A 544 12.89 8.06 -13.56
C ASP A 544 11.46 7.75 -13.05
N SER A 545 11.26 6.63 -12.33
CA SER A 545 9.97 6.18 -11.77
C SER A 545 9.90 6.28 -10.23
N GLU A 546 10.79 7.04 -9.63
CA GLU A 546 10.80 7.33 -8.19
C GLU A 546 9.70 8.36 -7.82
N PHE A 547 9.35 8.45 -6.54
CA PHE A 547 8.52 9.57 -6.10
C PHE A 547 9.32 10.86 -6.33
N PRO A 548 8.78 11.87 -7.04
CA PRO A 548 9.51 13.10 -7.32
C PRO A 548 9.84 13.84 -6.02
N GLU A 549 11.07 14.36 -5.95
CA GLU A 549 11.61 15.18 -4.84
C GLU A 549 10.89 16.54 -4.66
#